data_AF-A0A1D7XQ82-F1
#
_entry.id   AF-A0A1D7XQ82-F1
#
_cell.length_a   1.000
_cell.length_b   1.000
_cell.length_c   1.000
_cell.angle_alpha   90.00
_cell.angle_beta   90.00
_cell.angle_gamma   90.00
#
_symmetry.space_group_name_H-M   'P 1'
#
loop_
_entity.id
_entity.type
_entity.pdbx_description
1 polymer ?
#
loop_
_entity_poly.entity_id
_entity_poly.type
_entity_poly.pdbx_seq_one_letter_code
_entity_poly.pdbx_strand_id
1 'polypeptide(L)'
;MHALQQTIEAAWDNRALLKEEKTQATIREIVSLLDIGSLRVAEPTATGWQVNEWIKKAVVMYFPIQTMETIEVGPFEFHDKIPLKKDYKAKGIRVVPHAIARHGAYISKGTILMPSYVNIGAYVDEGSMVDTWATVGSCAQIGKNVHLSGGVGIGGVLEPLQAAPVIIEDDAFIGSRCIVVEGVRVEKEAVLGANVVLTGSTKIIDVTGPEPIELKGVVPSRSVVIPGSYTKTFPAGDFNVPCALIIGKRKESTNKKTSLNDALRTHNVAV
;
A
#
# COMPACT_ATOMS: atom_id res chain seq x y z
N MET A 1 -21.04 13.75 -3.27
CA MET A 1 -19.61 14.09 -3.00
C MET A 1 -19.48 15.32 -2.11
N HIS A 2 -19.82 16.53 -2.57
CA HIS A 2 -19.64 17.75 -1.76
C HIS A 2 -20.39 17.73 -0.40
N ALA A 3 -21.64 17.25 -0.37
CA ALA A 3 -22.41 17.11 0.87
C ALA A 3 -21.82 16.09 1.87
N LEU A 4 -21.20 15.01 1.37
CA LEU A 4 -20.53 14.01 2.22
C LEU A 4 -19.32 14.64 2.90
N GLN A 5 -18.48 15.34 2.12
CA GLN A 5 -17.29 16.02 2.62
C GLN A 5 -17.64 17.05 3.70
N GLN A 6 -18.61 17.93 3.45
CA GLN A 6 -19.03 18.95 4.43
C GLN A 6 -19.49 18.32 5.76
N THR A 7 -20.26 17.23 5.70
CA THR A 7 -20.72 16.52 6.91
C THR A 7 -19.55 15.95 7.70
N ILE A 8 -18.56 15.39 7.01
CA ILE A 8 -17.37 14.80 7.63
C ILE A 8 -16.45 15.87 8.23
N GLU A 9 -16.26 16.98 7.54
CA GLU A 9 -15.46 18.09 8.06
C GLU A 9 -16.12 18.71 9.29
N ALA A 10 -17.44 18.94 9.26
CA ALA A 10 -18.19 19.41 10.42
C ALA A 10 -18.09 18.45 11.61
N ALA A 11 -18.25 17.13 11.39
CA ALA A 11 -18.14 16.12 12.45
C ALA A 11 -16.71 15.95 12.96
N TRP A 12 -15.71 16.23 12.12
CA TRP A 12 -14.31 16.23 12.54
C TRP A 12 -14.00 17.37 13.51
N ASP A 13 -14.49 18.57 13.18
CA ASP A 13 -14.29 19.77 14.00
C ASP A 13 -15.16 19.75 15.27
N ASN A 14 -16.34 19.11 15.21
CA ASN A 14 -17.22 18.91 16.36
C ASN A 14 -17.60 17.42 16.54
N ARG A 15 -16.83 16.72 17.38
CA ARG A 15 -17.03 15.29 17.69
C ARG A 15 -18.38 14.97 18.32
N ALA A 16 -19.09 15.93 18.89
CA ALA A 16 -20.43 15.69 19.44
C ALA A 16 -21.42 15.22 18.37
N LEU A 17 -21.20 15.61 17.10
CA LEU A 17 -22.02 15.20 15.96
C LEU A 17 -21.95 13.70 15.67
N LEU A 18 -20.96 12.97 16.21
CA LEU A 18 -20.89 11.51 16.08
C LEU A 18 -22.04 10.77 16.79
N LYS A 19 -22.77 11.44 17.69
CA LYS A 19 -23.97 10.88 18.32
C LYS A 19 -25.19 10.90 17.40
N GLU A 20 -25.16 11.69 16.34
CA GLU A 20 -26.28 11.83 15.41
C GLU A 20 -26.32 10.68 14.41
N GLU A 21 -27.50 10.06 14.26
CA GLU A 21 -27.71 8.96 13.31
C GLU A 21 -27.33 9.34 11.87
N LYS A 22 -27.66 10.58 11.46
CA LYS A 22 -27.32 11.09 10.13
C LYS A 22 -25.81 11.11 9.89
N THR A 23 -25.02 11.60 10.84
CA THR A 23 -23.55 11.63 10.74
C THR A 23 -22.99 10.22 10.68
N GLN A 24 -23.50 9.33 11.53
CA GLN A 24 -23.11 7.92 11.56
C GLN A 24 -23.43 7.18 10.26
N ALA A 25 -24.58 7.46 9.65
CA ALA A 25 -24.98 6.91 8.36
C ALA A 25 -24.06 7.40 7.24
N THR A 26 -23.75 8.70 7.20
CA THR A 26 -22.80 9.29 6.23
C THR A 26 -21.41 8.65 6.32
N ILE A 27 -20.89 8.43 7.53
CA ILE A 27 -19.59 7.79 7.73
C ILE A 27 -19.61 6.34 7.21
N ARG A 28 -20.66 5.58 7.50
CA ARG A 28 -20.85 4.20 7.00
C ARG A 28 -20.98 4.15 5.46
N GLU A 29 -21.67 5.13 4.88
CA GLU A 29 -21.79 5.28 3.44
C GLU A 29 -20.41 5.47 2.80
N ILE A 30 -19.57 6.34 3.34
CA ILE A 30 -18.21 6.58 2.82
C ILE A 30 -17.35 5.31 2.89
N VAL A 31 -17.41 4.56 4.00
CA VAL A 31 -16.69 3.28 4.10
C VAL A 31 -17.22 2.25 3.10
N SER A 32 -18.53 2.26 2.83
CA SER A 32 -19.13 1.41 1.79
C SER A 32 -18.68 1.82 0.39
N LEU A 33 -18.59 3.12 0.10
CA LEU A 33 -18.08 3.66 -1.15
C LEU A 33 -16.58 3.36 -1.35
N LEU A 34 -15.80 3.32 -0.28
CA LEU A 34 -14.43 2.80 -0.28
C LEU A 34 -14.39 1.30 -0.58
N ASP A 35 -15.28 0.50 0.02
CA ASP A 35 -15.33 -0.96 -0.20
C ASP A 35 -15.56 -1.33 -1.68
N ILE A 36 -16.35 -0.52 -2.38
CA ILE A 36 -16.66 -0.71 -3.81
C ILE A 36 -15.75 0.08 -4.76
N GLY A 37 -14.82 0.87 -4.22
CA GLY A 37 -13.83 1.63 -5.01
C GLY A 37 -14.37 2.86 -5.74
N SER A 38 -15.61 3.29 -5.44
CA SER A 38 -16.15 4.57 -5.93
C SER A 38 -15.50 5.78 -5.25
N LEU A 39 -14.93 5.56 -4.06
CA LEU A 39 -14.02 6.47 -3.39
C LEU A 39 -12.66 5.81 -3.22
N ARG A 40 -11.62 6.63 -3.12
CA ARG A 40 -10.27 6.20 -2.76
C ARG A 40 -9.54 7.27 -1.95
N VAL A 41 -8.70 6.84 -1.01
CA VAL A 41 -8.02 7.72 -0.05
C VAL A 41 -6.99 8.63 -0.72
N ALA A 42 -6.33 8.14 -1.76
CA ALA A 42 -5.49 8.96 -2.62
C ALA A 42 -5.68 8.54 -4.07
N GLU A 43 -5.60 9.48 -5.00
CA GLU A 43 -5.84 9.24 -6.43
C GLU A 43 -4.80 9.96 -7.31
N PRO A 44 -4.48 9.39 -8.49
CA PRO A 44 -3.59 10.05 -9.44
C PRO A 44 -4.30 11.26 -10.07
N THR A 45 -3.54 12.33 -10.26
CA THR A 45 -3.92 13.57 -10.96
C THR A 45 -2.92 13.85 -12.07
N ALA A 46 -3.16 14.91 -12.86
CA ALA A 46 -2.23 15.31 -13.92
C ALA A 46 -0.82 15.69 -13.41
N THR A 47 -0.70 16.05 -12.13
CA THR A 47 0.55 16.55 -11.52
C THR A 47 1.14 15.62 -10.47
N GLY A 48 0.55 14.45 -10.24
CA GLY A 48 1.04 13.47 -9.25
C GLY A 48 -0.10 12.76 -8.55
N TRP A 49 -0.03 12.69 -7.22
CA TRP A 49 -1.06 12.06 -6.39
C TRP A 49 -1.69 13.08 -5.45
N GLN A 50 -3.00 13.05 -5.33
CA GLN A 50 -3.76 13.85 -4.39
C GLN A 50 -4.27 12.96 -3.25
N VAL A 51 -4.12 13.43 -2.00
CA VAL A 51 -4.69 12.78 -0.82
C VAL A 51 -6.04 13.41 -0.51
N ASN A 52 -7.07 12.58 -0.38
CA ASN A 52 -8.41 12.97 0.04
C ASN A 52 -8.51 12.91 1.56
N GLU A 53 -7.98 13.93 2.26
CA GLU A 53 -7.89 13.94 3.73
C GLU A 53 -9.25 13.74 4.43
N TRP A 54 -10.32 14.29 3.87
CA TRP A 54 -11.67 14.12 4.42
C TRP A 54 -12.11 12.65 4.44
N ILE A 55 -11.65 11.84 3.49
CA ILE A 55 -11.93 10.40 3.48
C ILE A 55 -11.20 9.71 4.64
N LYS A 56 -9.95 10.09 4.93
CA LYS A 56 -9.23 9.59 6.12
C LYS A 56 -9.94 10.00 7.41
N LYS A 57 -10.42 11.24 7.50
CA LYS A 57 -11.24 11.70 8.63
C LYS A 57 -12.45 10.80 8.85
N ALA A 58 -13.16 10.42 7.78
CA ALA A 58 -14.28 9.49 7.84
C ALA A 58 -13.86 8.09 8.34
N VAL A 59 -12.75 7.54 7.84
CA VAL A 59 -12.23 6.23 8.30
C VAL A 59 -11.83 6.26 9.77
N VAL A 60 -11.16 7.32 10.24
CA VAL A 60 -10.83 7.48 11.66
C VAL A 60 -12.10 7.57 12.51
N MET A 61 -13.12 8.32 12.06
CA MET A 61 -14.42 8.45 12.74
C MET A 61 -15.29 7.20 12.65
N TYR A 62 -15.01 6.29 11.73
CA TYR A 62 -15.71 5.02 11.64
C TYR A 62 -15.44 4.13 12.85
N PHE A 63 -14.20 4.13 13.37
CA PHE A 63 -13.84 3.28 14.51
C PHE A 63 -14.63 3.53 15.81
N PRO A 64 -14.81 4.78 16.29
CA PRO A 64 -15.54 5.02 17.54
C PRO A 64 -17.06 4.78 17.42
N ILE A 65 -17.62 4.75 16.21
CA ILE A 65 -19.05 4.50 15.99
C ILE A 65 -19.36 3.02 15.72
N GLN A 66 -18.36 2.14 15.74
CA GLN A 66 -18.53 0.68 15.73
C GLN A 66 -18.50 0.10 17.15
N THR A 67 -19.19 -1.02 17.34
CA THR A 67 -19.24 -1.77 18.58
C THR A 67 -18.26 -2.95 18.53
N MET A 68 -17.55 -3.23 19.63
CA MET A 68 -16.72 -4.43 19.74
C MET A 68 -17.59 -5.67 19.81
N GLU A 69 -17.26 -6.66 19.00
CA GLU A 69 -17.97 -7.93 18.92
C GLU A 69 -16.98 -9.08 19.07
N THR A 70 -17.44 -10.17 19.71
CA THR A 70 -16.69 -11.43 19.71
C THR A 70 -17.05 -12.21 18.45
N ILE A 71 -16.03 -12.68 17.73
CA ILE A 71 -16.15 -13.43 16.48
C ILE A 71 -15.45 -14.77 16.69
N GLU A 72 -16.17 -15.88 16.51
CA GLU A 72 -15.63 -17.23 16.67
C GLU A 72 -15.50 -17.94 15.33
N VAL A 73 -14.37 -18.61 15.10
CA VAL A 73 -14.11 -19.44 13.90
C VAL A 73 -13.49 -20.77 14.35
N GLY A 74 -14.31 -21.80 14.49
CA GLY A 74 -13.85 -23.09 15.02
C GLY A 74 -13.26 -22.90 16.43
N PRO A 75 -12.00 -23.31 16.70
CA PRO A 75 -11.37 -23.15 18.01
C PRO A 75 -10.83 -21.74 18.28
N PHE A 76 -10.93 -20.81 17.32
CA PHE A 76 -10.38 -19.46 17.44
C PHE A 76 -11.43 -18.45 17.89
N GLU A 77 -11.07 -17.61 18.85
CA GLU A 77 -11.86 -16.44 19.30
C GLU A 77 -11.13 -15.16 18.88
N PHE A 78 -11.87 -14.20 18.34
CA PHE A 78 -11.40 -12.85 18.03
C PHE A 78 -12.32 -11.82 18.69
N HIS A 79 -11.78 -10.65 19.01
CA HIS A 79 -12.54 -9.52 19.55
C HIS A 79 -12.18 -8.25 18.78
N ASP A 80 -13.02 -7.85 17.81
CA ASP A 80 -12.80 -6.70 16.93
C ASP A 80 -14.15 -6.02 16.62
N LYS A 81 -14.11 -4.81 16.08
CA LYS A 81 -15.28 -4.00 15.71
C LYS A 81 -15.36 -3.70 14.21
N ILE A 82 -14.41 -4.18 13.42
CA ILE A 82 -14.35 -3.91 11.98
C ILE A 82 -14.77 -5.14 11.20
N PRO A 83 -15.92 -5.10 10.51
CA PRO A 83 -16.37 -6.23 9.69
C PRO A 83 -15.35 -6.62 8.63
N LEU A 84 -15.34 -7.90 8.27
CA LEU A 84 -14.59 -8.40 7.12
C LEU A 84 -15.34 -8.11 5.81
N LYS A 85 -14.58 -7.93 4.72
CA LYS A 85 -15.12 -7.79 3.37
C LYS A 85 -15.82 -9.08 2.92
N LYS A 86 -16.94 -8.93 2.22
CA LYS A 86 -17.81 -10.02 1.75
C LYS A 86 -18.00 -10.02 0.22
N ASP A 87 -18.70 -11.02 -0.29
CA ASP A 87 -19.18 -11.15 -1.68
C ASP A 87 -18.09 -11.28 -2.76
N TYR A 88 -16.97 -11.93 -2.43
CA TYR A 88 -15.84 -12.11 -3.36
C TYR A 88 -16.22 -12.76 -4.70
N LYS A 89 -17.13 -13.74 -4.69
CA LYS A 89 -17.60 -14.40 -5.92
C LYS A 89 -18.29 -13.41 -6.88
N ALA A 90 -19.21 -12.58 -6.35
CA ALA A 90 -19.91 -11.58 -7.15
C ALA A 90 -18.96 -10.48 -7.64
N LYS A 91 -17.93 -10.16 -6.84
CA LYS A 91 -16.88 -9.19 -7.17
C LYS A 91 -15.80 -9.74 -8.11
N GLY A 92 -15.81 -11.05 -8.40
CA GLY A 92 -14.83 -11.71 -9.27
C GLY A 92 -13.40 -11.69 -8.71
N ILE A 93 -13.26 -11.76 -7.38
CA ILE A 93 -11.98 -11.77 -6.66
C ILE A 93 -11.66 -13.21 -6.24
N ARG A 94 -10.43 -13.66 -6.48
CA ARG A 94 -9.97 -14.95 -5.97
C ARG A 94 -9.34 -14.77 -4.59
N VAL A 95 -9.90 -15.42 -3.58
CA VAL A 95 -9.42 -15.38 -2.19
C VAL A 95 -9.03 -16.79 -1.77
N VAL A 96 -7.74 -17.01 -1.56
CA VAL A 96 -7.20 -18.30 -1.12
C VAL A 96 -7.23 -18.37 0.40
N PRO A 97 -7.79 -19.43 1.01
CA PRO A 97 -7.82 -19.56 2.47
C PRO A 97 -6.41 -19.55 3.06
N HIS A 98 -6.09 -18.70 4.04
CA HIS A 98 -6.97 -17.86 4.87
C HIS A 98 -6.73 -16.36 4.66
N ALA A 99 -6.75 -15.87 3.42
CA ALA A 99 -6.63 -14.44 3.14
C ALA A 99 -7.78 -13.62 3.76
N ILE A 100 -7.46 -12.46 4.31
CA ILE A 100 -8.37 -11.61 5.08
C ILE A 100 -8.33 -10.18 4.51
N ALA A 101 -9.51 -9.60 4.28
CA ALA A 101 -9.65 -8.18 3.97
C ALA A 101 -10.72 -7.55 4.86
N ARG A 102 -10.45 -6.34 5.36
CA ARG A 102 -11.44 -5.54 6.11
C ARG A 102 -12.44 -4.87 5.18
N HIS A 103 -13.67 -4.69 5.67
CA HIS A 103 -14.65 -3.86 5.01
C HIS A 103 -14.11 -2.42 4.87
N GLY A 104 -14.36 -1.82 3.70
CA GLY A 104 -13.79 -0.52 3.33
C GLY A 104 -12.45 -0.61 2.64
N ALA A 105 -11.95 -1.81 2.34
CA ALA A 105 -10.86 -2.02 1.39
C ALA A 105 -11.44 -2.32 0.00
N TYR A 106 -11.00 -1.59 -1.02
CA TYR A 106 -11.32 -1.92 -2.41
C TYR A 106 -10.36 -2.98 -2.94
N ILE A 107 -10.91 -3.97 -3.63
CA ILE A 107 -10.17 -5.03 -4.30
C ILE A 107 -10.86 -5.24 -5.65
N SER A 108 -10.11 -5.03 -6.73
CA SER A 108 -10.64 -5.08 -8.08
C SER A 108 -10.89 -6.51 -8.56
N LYS A 109 -11.68 -6.62 -9.63
CA LYS A 109 -11.96 -7.90 -10.29
C LYS A 109 -10.66 -8.50 -10.84
N GLY A 110 -10.52 -9.81 -10.75
CA GLY A 110 -9.35 -10.54 -11.26
C GLY A 110 -8.14 -10.53 -10.34
N THR A 111 -8.13 -9.72 -9.27
CA THR A 111 -7.10 -9.75 -8.23
C THR A 111 -7.08 -11.10 -7.51
N ILE A 112 -5.89 -11.57 -7.16
CA ILE A 112 -5.67 -12.81 -6.40
C ILE A 112 -5.09 -12.46 -5.03
N LEU A 113 -5.80 -12.87 -3.98
CA LEU A 113 -5.32 -12.83 -2.61
C LEU A 113 -4.89 -14.23 -2.21
N MET A 114 -3.59 -14.48 -2.18
CA MET A 114 -3.01 -15.60 -1.43
C MET A 114 -3.19 -15.34 0.08
N PRO A 115 -2.91 -16.28 1.00
CA PRO A 115 -3.09 -16.04 2.44
C PRO A 115 -2.37 -14.77 2.91
N SER A 116 -3.10 -13.67 3.03
CA SER A 116 -2.57 -12.30 3.15
C SER A 116 -3.55 -11.40 3.91
N TYR A 117 -3.17 -10.15 4.17
CA TYR A 117 -4.03 -9.19 4.86
C TYR A 117 -4.17 -7.88 4.08
N VAL A 118 -5.40 -7.41 3.86
CA VAL A 118 -5.70 -6.11 3.24
C VAL A 118 -6.55 -5.27 4.20
N ASN A 119 -6.02 -4.12 4.62
CA ASN A 119 -6.63 -3.29 5.65
C ASN A 119 -7.58 -2.22 5.08
N ILE A 120 -8.42 -1.64 5.95
CA ILE A 120 -9.42 -0.63 5.59
C ILE A 120 -8.81 0.58 4.86
N GLY A 121 -9.52 1.09 3.86
CA GLY A 121 -9.12 2.22 3.03
C GLY A 121 -8.08 1.88 1.96
N ALA A 122 -7.52 0.67 1.96
CA ALA A 122 -6.64 0.22 0.88
C ALA A 122 -7.39 0.12 -0.46
N TYR A 123 -6.66 0.31 -1.55
CA TYR A 123 -7.16 0.17 -2.91
C TYR A 123 -6.23 -0.77 -3.68
N VAL A 124 -6.72 -1.95 -4.05
CA VAL A 124 -5.96 -2.94 -4.83
C VAL A 124 -6.59 -3.07 -6.21
N ASP A 125 -5.91 -2.55 -7.23
CA ASP A 125 -6.45 -2.48 -8.59
C ASP A 125 -6.28 -3.80 -9.38
N GLU A 126 -6.85 -3.81 -10.59
CA GLU A 126 -7.05 -4.98 -11.46
C GLU A 126 -5.75 -5.74 -11.75
N GLY A 127 -5.85 -7.06 -11.82
CA GLY A 127 -4.75 -7.94 -12.24
C GLY A 127 -3.62 -8.09 -11.22
N SER A 128 -3.70 -7.40 -10.08
CA SER A 128 -2.67 -7.46 -9.04
C SER A 128 -2.70 -8.79 -8.27
N MET A 129 -1.52 -9.20 -7.80
CA MET A 129 -1.30 -10.41 -7.02
C MET A 129 -0.77 -10.02 -5.64
N VAL A 130 -1.47 -10.43 -4.59
CA VAL A 130 -1.06 -10.28 -3.20
C VAL A 130 -0.66 -11.65 -2.68
N ASP A 131 0.63 -11.96 -2.70
CA ASP A 131 1.15 -13.29 -2.36
C ASP A 131 1.08 -13.62 -0.87
N THR A 132 1.40 -14.87 -0.57
CA THR A 132 1.34 -15.46 0.76
C THR A 132 2.14 -14.62 1.76
N TRP A 133 1.47 -14.26 2.85
CA TRP A 133 1.93 -13.42 3.96
C TRP A 133 2.30 -11.99 3.57
N ALA A 134 1.87 -11.52 2.40
CA ALA A 134 1.93 -10.09 2.12
C ALA A 134 0.87 -9.33 2.95
N THR A 135 1.15 -8.05 3.20
CA THR A 135 0.24 -7.14 3.89
C THR A 135 0.06 -5.87 3.06
N VAL A 136 -1.19 -5.47 2.84
CA VAL A 136 -1.56 -4.18 2.27
C VAL A 136 -2.19 -3.34 3.39
N GLY A 137 -1.40 -2.41 3.92
CA GLY A 137 -1.78 -1.57 5.05
C GLY A 137 -2.92 -0.58 4.74
N SER A 138 -3.43 0.06 5.80
CA SER A 138 -4.55 0.99 5.67
C SER A 138 -4.23 2.13 4.72
N CYS A 139 -5.21 2.49 3.89
CA CYS A 139 -5.08 3.55 2.89
C CYS A 139 -4.07 3.31 1.76
N ALA A 140 -3.30 2.21 1.75
CA ALA A 140 -2.32 1.92 0.70
C ALA A 140 -2.96 1.83 -0.68
N GLN A 141 -2.27 2.34 -1.71
CA GLN A 141 -2.74 2.36 -3.09
C GLN A 141 -1.87 1.43 -3.93
N ILE A 142 -2.44 0.31 -4.38
CA ILE A 142 -1.79 -0.67 -5.24
C ILE A 142 -2.42 -0.57 -6.63
N GLY A 143 -1.58 -0.24 -7.62
CA GLY A 143 -1.94 -0.10 -9.01
C GLY A 143 -2.29 -1.42 -9.69
N LYS A 144 -2.45 -1.37 -11.01
CA LYS A 144 -2.80 -2.51 -11.85
C LYS A 144 -1.62 -3.42 -12.10
N ASN A 145 -1.86 -4.72 -12.22
CA ASN A 145 -0.86 -5.74 -12.53
C ASN A 145 0.37 -5.71 -11.59
N VAL A 146 0.21 -5.21 -10.36
CA VAL A 146 1.28 -5.20 -9.38
C VAL A 146 1.44 -6.60 -8.81
N HIS A 147 2.68 -7.05 -8.69
CA HIS A 147 3.00 -8.29 -7.99
C HIS A 147 3.65 -7.98 -6.65
N LEU A 148 2.88 -8.13 -5.57
CA LEU A 148 3.42 -8.13 -4.21
C LEU A 148 3.81 -9.56 -3.85
N SER A 149 5.11 -9.86 -3.90
CA SER A 149 5.63 -11.21 -3.64
C SER A 149 5.45 -11.64 -2.18
N GLY A 150 5.76 -12.91 -1.89
CA GLY A 150 5.58 -13.49 -0.56
C GLY A 150 6.24 -12.68 0.56
N GLY A 151 5.48 -12.39 1.62
CA GLY A 151 5.95 -11.67 2.79
C GLY A 151 6.23 -10.18 2.58
N VAL A 152 5.75 -9.58 1.49
CA VAL A 152 5.86 -8.12 1.27
C VAL A 152 5.00 -7.34 2.25
N GLY A 153 5.58 -6.37 2.94
CA GLY A 153 4.85 -5.46 3.83
C GLY A 153 4.67 -4.08 3.21
N ILE A 154 3.43 -3.75 2.85
CA ILE A 154 3.06 -2.39 2.45
C ILE A 154 2.44 -1.69 3.67
N GLY A 155 3.11 -0.63 4.14
CA GLY A 155 2.74 0.11 5.33
C GLY A 155 1.40 0.83 5.20
N GLY A 156 0.62 0.83 6.29
CA GLY A 156 -0.59 1.62 6.40
C GLY A 156 -0.28 3.05 6.85
N VAL A 157 -0.99 4.03 6.32
CA VAL A 157 -0.85 5.44 6.72
C VAL A 157 -2.24 6.05 6.84
N LEU A 158 -2.84 5.91 8.02
CA LEU A 158 -4.12 6.54 8.33
C LEU A 158 -3.92 7.92 8.98
N GLU A 159 -3.01 8.00 9.95
CA GLU A 159 -2.58 9.23 10.59
C GLU A 159 -1.05 9.40 10.42
N PRO A 160 -0.55 10.63 10.25
CA PRO A 160 -1.30 11.89 10.21
C PRO A 160 -2.10 12.06 8.90
N LEU A 161 -3.16 12.86 8.92
CA LEU A 161 -4.15 12.92 7.82
C LEU A 161 -3.54 13.37 6.49
N GLN A 162 -2.67 14.37 6.53
CA GLN A 162 -1.99 14.94 5.39
C GLN A 162 -0.92 14.02 4.78
N ALA A 163 -0.45 12.99 5.52
CA ALA A 163 0.57 12.10 5.01
C ALA A 163 0.01 11.28 3.84
N ALA A 164 0.78 11.17 2.76
CA ALA A 164 0.43 10.29 1.66
C ALA A 164 0.44 8.82 2.13
N PRO A 165 -0.50 7.98 1.69
CA PRO A 165 -0.37 6.55 1.85
C PRO A 165 0.80 6.02 1.02
N VAL A 166 1.24 4.80 1.33
CA VAL A 166 2.16 4.08 0.44
C VAL A 166 1.46 3.83 -0.89
N ILE A 167 2.15 4.16 -1.98
CA ILE A 167 1.65 4.04 -3.34
C ILE A 167 2.59 3.14 -4.12
N ILE A 168 2.05 2.06 -4.67
CA ILE A 168 2.73 1.18 -5.63
C ILE A 168 1.99 1.32 -6.95
N GLU A 169 2.61 1.94 -7.94
CA GLU A 169 1.98 2.23 -9.23
C GLU A 169 1.95 1.01 -10.17
N ASP A 170 1.25 1.17 -11.28
CA ASP A 170 0.94 0.11 -12.24
C ASP A 170 2.20 -0.65 -12.73
N ASP A 171 2.02 -1.95 -12.93
CA ASP A 171 3.01 -2.90 -13.46
C ASP A 171 4.31 -3.01 -12.62
N ALA A 172 4.32 -2.49 -11.39
CA ALA A 172 5.45 -2.63 -10.48
C ALA A 172 5.58 -4.06 -9.93
N PHE A 173 6.82 -4.52 -9.73
CA PHE A 173 7.12 -5.79 -9.10
C PHE A 173 7.82 -5.56 -7.76
N ILE A 174 7.27 -6.13 -6.69
CA ILE A 174 7.82 -6.00 -5.34
C ILE A 174 8.29 -7.38 -4.86
N GLY A 175 9.61 -7.56 -4.80
CA GLY A 175 10.25 -8.82 -4.43
C GLY A 175 9.95 -9.29 -3.01
N SER A 176 10.17 -10.58 -2.76
CA SER A 176 9.83 -11.20 -1.47
C SER A 176 10.51 -10.49 -0.31
N ARG A 177 9.79 -10.40 0.81
CA ARG A 177 10.27 -9.76 2.06
C ARG A 177 10.61 -8.27 1.95
N CYS A 178 10.21 -7.59 0.87
CA CYS A 178 10.31 -6.14 0.83
C CYS A 178 9.37 -5.49 1.84
N ILE A 179 9.80 -4.36 2.40
CA ILE A 179 9.00 -3.51 3.29
C ILE A 179 8.97 -2.11 2.71
N VAL A 180 7.79 -1.58 2.40
CA VAL A 180 7.60 -0.23 1.86
C VAL A 180 6.60 0.50 2.75
N VAL A 181 7.05 1.51 3.48
CA VAL A 181 6.27 2.15 4.56
C VAL A 181 6.35 3.68 4.47
N GLU A 182 5.66 4.38 5.39
CA GLU A 182 5.83 5.83 5.60
C GLU A 182 5.56 6.70 4.36
N GLY A 183 4.60 6.29 3.53
CA GLY A 183 4.17 7.08 2.36
C GLY A 183 5.14 7.03 1.18
N VAL A 184 6.10 6.10 1.18
CA VAL A 184 6.98 5.88 0.02
C VAL A 184 6.14 5.57 -1.23
N ARG A 185 6.52 6.19 -2.36
CA ARG A 185 5.97 5.93 -3.68
C ARG A 185 6.92 5.09 -4.51
N VAL A 186 6.43 3.99 -5.04
CA VAL A 186 7.12 3.18 -6.05
C VAL A 186 6.40 3.40 -7.37
N GLU A 187 7.05 4.12 -8.28
CA GLU A 187 6.44 4.51 -9.55
C GLU A 187 6.35 3.34 -10.53
N LYS A 188 5.57 3.57 -11.60
CA LYS A 188 5.17 2.54 -12.56
C LYS A 188 6.35 1.71 -13.08
N GLU A 189 6.09 0.41 -13.25
CA GLU A 189 7.02 -0.58 -13.81
C GLU A 189 8.33 -0.76 -13.04
N ALA A 190 8.51 -0.13 -11.86
CA ALA A 190 9.69 -0.33 -11.04
C ALA A 190 9.75 -1.75 -10.48
N VAL A 191 10.98 -2.22 -10.22
CA VAL A 191 11.26 -3.57 -9.74
C VAL A 191 12.09 -3.47 -8.48
N LEU A 192 11.53 -3.89 -7.34
CA LEU A 192 12.28 -4.07 -6.10
C LEU A 192 12.74 -5.54 -6.03
N GLY A 193 14.05 -5.75 -5.93
CA GLY A 193 14.64 -7.03 -5.56
C GLY A 193 14.21 -7.46 -4.16
N ALA A 194 14.39 -8.74 -3.84
CA ALA A 194 14.01 -9.26 -2.53
C ALA A 194 14.69 -8.49 -1.38
N ASN A 195 14.00 -8.38 -0.25
CA ASN A 195 14.51 -7.77 0.98
C ASN A 195 14.86 -6.27 0.89
N VAL A 196 14.33 -5.53 -0.09
CA VAL A 196 14.45 -4.07 -0.13
C VAL A 196 13.53 -3.45 0.92
N VAL A 197 14.09 -2.59 1.77
CA VAL A 197 13.36 -1.88 2.84
C VAL A 197 13.38 -0.37 2.57
N LEU A 198 12.21 0.19 2.29
CA LEU A 198 12.00 1.61 2.01
C LEU A 198 11.10 2.23 3.08
N THR A 199 11.68 3.17 3.83
CA THR A 199 10.98 4.06 4.76
C THR A 199 11.07 5.49 4.23
N GLY A 200 10.40 6.45 4.87
CA GLY A 200 10.52 7.87 4.53
C GLY A 200 11.93 8.42 4.76
N SER A 201 12.76 7.72 5.53
CA SER A 201 14.15 8.08 5.81
C SER A 201 15.19 7.24 5.06
N THR A 202 14.80 6.13 4.42
CA THR A 202 15.71 5.30 3.63
C THR A 202 16.38 6.14 2.53
N LYS A 203 17.71 6.09 2.47
CA LYS A 203 18.45 6.59 1.31
C LYS A 203 18.26 5.64 0.14
N ILE A 204 17.77 6.15 -0.97
CA ILE A 204 17.73 5.47 -2.25
C ILE A 204 18.83 6.08 -3.10
N ILE A 205 19.83 5.32 -3.51
CA ILE A 205 21.01 5.84 -4.21
C ILE A 205 21.02 5.28 -5.62
N ASP A 206 20.92 6.14 -6.62
CA ASP A 206 21.11 5.75 -8.02
C ASP A 206 22.60 5.71 -8.34
N VAL A 207 23.09 4.52 -8.69
CA VAL A 207 24.49 4.23 -9.02
C VAL A 207 24.67 3.86 -10.49
N THR A 208 23.69 4.20 -11.35
CA THR A 208 23.75 3.91 -12.79
C THR A 208 24.64 4.88 -13.56
N GLY A 209 24.85 6.08 -13.02
CA GLY A 209 25.70 7.12 -13.60
C GLY A 209 27.13 7.12 -13.06
N PRO A 210 27.98 8.04 -13.55
CA PRO A 210 29.34 8.21 -13.05
C PRO A 210 29.40 8.71 -11.60
N GLU A 211 28.33 9.38 -11.12
CA GLU A 211 28.20 9.92 -9.77
C GLU A 211 26.89 9.44 -9.13
N PRO A 212 26.89 9.16 -7.81
CA PRO A 212 25.69 8.69 -7.12
C PRO A 212 24.66 9.81 -6.94
N ILE A 213 23.39 9.52 -7.21
CA ILE A 213 22.27 10.46 -6.98
C ILE A 213 21.44 9.96 -5.79
N GLU A 214 21.35 10.75 -4.71
CA GLU A 214 20.52 10.43 -3.55
C GLU A 214 19.07 10.88 -3.75
N LEU A 215 18.15 9.94 -3.55
CA LEU A 215 16.70 10.10 -3.58
C LEU A 215 16.11 9.66 -2.23
N LYS A 216 14.92 10.15 -1.91
CA LYS A 216 14.14 9.76 -0.72
C LYS A 216 12.66 9.72 -1.04
N GLY A 217 11.94 8.76 -0.44
CA GLY A 217 10.48 8.68 -0.51
C GLY A 217 9.89 8.28 -1.87
N VAL A 218 10.67 8.32 -2.96
CA VAL A 218 10.19 7.96 -4.30
C VAL A 218 11.21 7.09 -5.02
N VAL A 219 10.76 5.94 -5.52
CA VAL A 219 11.50 5.11 -6.48
C VAL A 219 11.02 5.47 -7.89
N PRO A 220 11.89 6.02 -8.76
CA PRO A 220 11.50 6.45 -10.10
C PRO A 220 11.00 5.30 -10.97
N SER A 221 10.15 5.64 -11.94
CA SER A 221 9.58 4.69 -12.89
C SER A 221 10.63 3.79 -13.52
N ARG A 222 10.33 2.49 -13.63
CA ARG A 222 11.17 1.45 -14.27
C ARG A 222 12.52 1.21 -13.58
N SER A 223 12.78 1.78 -12.41
CA SER A 223 14.02 1.54 -11.68
C SER A 223 14.13 0.07 -11.23
N VAL A 224 15.33 -0.50 -11.32
CA VAL A 224 15.66 -1.79 -10.73
C VAL A 224 16.42 -1.52 -9.44
N VAL A 225 15.84 -1.90 -8.31
CA VAL A 225 16.33 -1.56 -6.98
C VAL A 225 16.75 -2.83 -6.24
N ILE A 226 17.91 -2.81 -5.61
CA ILE A 226 18.40 -3.91 -4.75
C ILE A 226 18.73 -3.39 -3.35
N PRO A 227 18.83 -4.27 -2.34
CA PRO A 227 19.40 -3.91 -1.06
C PRO A 227 20.87 -3.52 -1.23
N GLY A 228 21.32 -2.54 -0.45
CA GLY A 228 22.72 -2.16 -0.40
C GLY A 228 23.09 -1.49 0.92
N SER A 229 24.30 -0.94 0.94
CA SER A 229 24.79 -0.14 2.05
C SER A 229 25.73 0.94 1.57
N TYR A 230 25.86 2.02 2.33
CA TYR A 230 26.87 3.05 2.12
C TYR A 230 27.67 3.26 3.40
N THR A 231 28.94 3.64 3.24
CA THR A 231 29.81 3.93 4.37
C THR A 231 29.45 5.28 4.98
N LYS A 232 29.29 5.31 6.30
CA LYS A 232 29.08 6.53 7.08
C LYS A 232 30.10 6.56 8.21
N THR A 233 30.75 7.71 8.36
CA THR A 233 31.67 7.97 9.46
C THR A 233 30.89 8.36 10.72
N PHE A 234 31.21 7.71 11.82
CA PHE A 234 30.72 7.98 13.17
C PHE A 234 31.89 8.30 14.10
N PRO A 235 31.65 8.84 15.32
CA PRO A 235 32.73 9.03 16.30
C PRO A 235 33.51 7.76 16.63
N ALA A 236 32.90 6.59 16.46
CA ALA A 236 33.51 5.28 16.70
C ALA A 236 34.18 4.65 15.46
N GLY A 237 34.25 5.36 14.32
CA GLY A 237 34.81 4.87 13.06
C GLY A 237 33.80 4.76 11.92
N ASP A 238 34.22 4.10 10.85
CA ASP A 238 33.41 3.94 9.63
C ASP A 238 32.58 2.66 9.69
N PHE A 239 31.28 2.79 9.42
CA PHE A 239 30.34 1.67 9.41
C PHE A 239 29.47 1.73 8.16
N ASN A 240 29.07 0.56 7.67
CA ASN A 240 28.09 0.45 6.60
C ASN A 240 26.68 0.57 7.17
N VAL A 241 25.91 1.49 6.61
CA VAL A 241 24.50 1.71 6.95
C VAL A 241 23.63 1.31 5.76
N PRO A 242 22.44 0.73 6.00
CA PRO A 242 21.59 0.22 4.94
C PRO A 242 21.08 1.35 4.03
N CYS A 243 20.99 1.06 2.73
CA CYS A 243 20.32 1.86 1.73
C CYS A 243 19.67 0.97 0.67
N ALA A 244 18.89 1.57 -0.21
CA ALA A 244 18.45 0.94 -1.44
C ALA A 244 19.30 1.47 -2.61
N LEU A 245 19.73 0.59 -3.51
CA LEU A 245 20.52 0.98 -4.68
C LEU A 245 19.69 0.82 -5.94
N ILE A 246 19.56 1.87 -6.74
CA ILE A 246 19.08 1.76 -8.12
C ILE A 246 20.28 1.40 -8.99
N ILE A 247 20.24 0.21 -9.59
CA ILE A 247 21.34 -0.36 -10.38
C ILE A 247 21.09 -0.33 -11.88
N GLY A 248 19.91 0.14 -12.28
CA GLY A 248 19.51 0.18 -13.67
C GLY A 248 18.06 0.56 -13.85
N LYS A 249 17.64 0.55 -15.12
CA LYS A 249 16.24 0.67 -15.51
C LYS A 249 15.84 -0.55 -16.32
N ARG A 250 14.61 -1.02 -16.12
CA ARG A 250 13.99 -2.05 -16.96
C ARG A 250 13.93 -1.59 -18.41
N LYS A 251 14.34 -2.43 -19.36
CA LYS A 251 14.23 -2.12 -20.80
C LYS A 251 12.78 -2.24 -21.27
N GLU A 252 12.41 -1.53 -22.34
CA GLU A 252 11.05 -1.60 -22.92
C GLU A 252 10.76 -2.98 -23.51
N SER A 253 11.80 -3.64 -24.04
CA SER A 253 11.73 -4.97 -24.61
C SER A 253 11.61 -6.09 -23.57
N THR A 254 11.81 -5.78 -22.28
CA THR A 254 11.67 -6.73 -21.18
C THR A 254 10.18 -6.91 -20.88
N ASN A 255 9.57 -7.91 -21.54
CA ASN A 255 8.16 -8.33 -21.42
C ASN A 255 7.57 -8.05 -20.03
N LYS A 256 6.33 -7.54 -19.93
CA LYS A 256 5.66 -7.27 -18.65
C LYS A 256 5.67 -8.49 -17.70
N LYS A 257 5.78 -9.71 -18.26
CA LYS A 257 5.91 -10.99 -17.55
C LYS A 257 7.35 -11.50 -17.27
N THR A 258 8.39 -10.73 -17.59
CA THR A 258 9.77 -11.19 -17.37
C THR A 258 10.02 -11.34 -15.87
N SER A 259 10.62 -12.46 -15.46
CA SER A 259 10.86 -12.77 -14.05
C SER A 259 11.83 -11.75 -13.44
N LEU A 260 11.68 -11.43 -12.14
CA LEU A 260 12.66 -10.66 -11.37
C LEU A 260 14.10 -11.10 -11.69
N ASN A 261 14.29 -12.41 -11.86
CA ASN A 261 15.58 -13.03 -12.13
C ASN A 261 16.22 -12.51 -13.42
N ASP A 262 15.44 -12.22 -14.46
CA ASP A 262 15.99 -11.70 -15.72
C ASP A 262 16.43 -10.25 -15.59
N ALA A 263 15.67 -9.43 -14.85
CA ALA A 263 16.08 -8.05 -14.54
C ALA A 263 17.36 -8.02 -13.70
N LEU A 264 17.47 -8.87 -12.67
CA LEU A 264 18.67 -8.98 -11.84
C LEU A 264 19.88 -9.51 -12.62
N ARG A 265 19.69 -10.55 -13.44
CA ARG A 265 20.75 -11.13 -14.30
C ARG A 265 21.32 -10.13 -15.29
N THR A 266 20.48 -9.27 -15.88
CA THR A 266 20.97 -8.23 -16.80
C THR A 266 21.93 -7.23 -16.15
N HIS A 267 21.94 -7.14 -14.82
CA HIS A 267 22.82 -6.26 -14.05
C HIS A 267 23.87 -7.03 -13.24
N ASN A 268 24.19 -8.27 -13.61
CA ASN A 268 25.19 -9.13 -12.96
C ASN A 268 24.99 -9.33 -11.45
N VAL A 269 23.75 -9.22 -10.95
CA VAL A 269 23.41 -9.53 -9.56
C VAL A 269 23.11 -11.02 -9.48
N ALA A 270 23.87 -11.74 -8.64
CA ALA A 270 23.59 -13.15 -8.37
C ALA A 270 22.23 -13.30 -7.67
N VAL A 271 21.40 -14.20 -8.19
CA VAL A 271 20.06 -14.53 -7.68
C VAL A 271 20.14 -15.82 -6.86
#